data_AF-A0A3D0M627-F1
#
_entry.id   AF-A0A3D0M627-F1
#
_cell.length_a   1.000
_cell.length_b   1.000
_cell.length_c   1.000
_cell.angle_alpha   90.00
_cell.angle_beta   90.00
_cell.angle_gamma   90.00
#
_symmetry.space_group_name_H-M   'P 1'
#
loop_
_entity.id
_entity.type
_entity.pdbx_description
1 polymer ?
#
loop_
_entity_poly.entity_id
_entity_poly.type
_entity_poly.pdbx_seq_one_letter_code
_entity_poly.pdbx_strand_id
1 'polypeptide(L)'
;MLMMICSLKSVLSLPEISGLLHGLAGEDGINGRYHEFATAHSDAMKEATARIADAPQQDKESLYRLALQLSLEANARRIAAARILNMFIEPKSEKEKDKEKAKKD
;
A
#
# COMPACT_ATOMS: atom_id res chain seq x y z
N MET A 1 3.60 -14.85 -3.49
CA MET A 1 4.35 -13.72 -2.90
C MET A 1 4.67 -12.61 -3.91
N LEU A 2 5.26 -12.90 -5.09
CA LEU A 2 5.61 -11.87 -6.09
C LEU A 2 4.43 -10.96 -6.48
N MET A 3 3.24 -11.53 -6.73
CA MET A 3 2.02 -10.76 -7.03
C MET A 3 1.69 -9.73 -5.93
N MET A 4 1.79 -10.11 -4.65
CA MET A 4 1.52 -9.20 -3.53
C MET A 4 2.47 -7.99 -3.55
N ILE A 5 3.76 -8.26 -3.72
CA ILE A 5 4.80 -7.23 -3.76
C ILE A 5 4.56 -6.30 -4.95
N CYS A 6 4.32 -6.86 -6.14
CA CYS A 6 4.07 -6.08 -7.36
C CYS A 6 2.82 -5.19 -7.23
N SER A 7 1.72 -5.71 -6.68
CA SER A 7 0.50 -4.91 -6.47
C SER A 7 0.70 -3.78 -5.46
N LEU A 8 1.47 -4.01 -4.39
CA LEU A 8 1.71 -3.03 -3.34
C LEU A 8 2.78 -1.99 -3.72
N LYS A 9 3.70 -2.30 -4.64
CA LYS A 9 4.85 -1.44 -4.98
C LYS A 9 4.46 -0.09 -5.60
N SER A 10 3.25 0.02 -6.15
CA SER A 10 2.67 1.26 -6.66
C SER A 10 2.28 2.25 -5.55
N VAL A 11 2.07 1.76 -4.33
CA VAL A 11 1.55 2.53 -3.19
C VAL A 11 2.51 2.54 -1.98
N LEU A 12 3.28 1.47 -1.78
CA LEU A 12 4.24 1.33 -0.68
C LEU A 12 5.67 1.20 -1.20
N SER A 13 6.62 1.70 -0.40
CA SER A 13 8.05 1.46 -0.58
C SER A 13 8.44 0.02 -0.21
N LEU A 14 9.59 -0.47 -0.68
CA LEU A 14 10.05 -1.82 -0.34
C LEU A 14 10.22 -2.04 1.19
N PRO A 15 10.75 -1.08 1.97
CA PRO A 15 10.79 -1.21 3.43
C PRO A 15 9.40 -1.34 4.07
N GLU A 16 8.43 -0.53 3.62
CA GLU A 16 7.04 -0.60 4.10
C GLU A 16 6.39 -1.94 3.75
N ILE A 17 6.61 -2.46 2.54
CA ILE A 17 6.13 -3.79 2.13
C ILE A 17 6.76 -4.87 3.01
N SER A 18 8.07 -4.81 3.23
CA SER A 18 8.77 -5.77 4.10
C SER A 18 8.19 -5.75 5.53
N GLY A 19 8.03 -4.56 6.11
CA GLY A 19 7.42 -4.38 7.44
C GLY A 19 5.99 -4.91 7.52
N LEU A 20 5.16 -4.61 6.50
CA LEU A 20 3.79 -5.11 6.40
C LEU A 20 3.75 -6.64 6.35
N LEU A 21 4.54 -7.27 5.47
CA LEU A 21 4.54 -8.72 5.30
C LEU A 21 5.11 -9.44 6.52
N HIS A 22 6.11 -8.87 7.21
CA HIS A 22 6.60 -9.41 8.47
C HIS A 22 5.59 -9.25 9.61
N GLY A 23 4.94 -8.09 9.75
CA GLY A 23 3.88 -7.88 10.75
C GLY A 23 2.67 -8.77 10.53
N LEU A 24 2.41 -9.16 9.27
CA LEU A 24 1.40 -10.13 8.87
C LEU A 24 1.96 -11.55 8.67
N ALA A 25 3.17 -11.88 9.11
CA ALA A 25 3.61 -13.27 9.11
C ALA A 25 3.08 -13.94 10.39
N GLY A 26 2.22 -14.95 10.25
CA GLY A 26 1.75 -15.79 11.37
C GLY A 26 2.65 -17.01 11.55
N GLU A 27 2.20 -18.02 12.30
CA GLU A 27 2.93 -19.29 12.45
C GLU A 27 3.17 -19.98 11.10
N ASP A 28 2.21 -19.91 10.18
CA ASP A 28 2.32 -20.44 8.80
C ASP A 28 3.04 -19.50 7.81
N GLY A 29 3.63 -18.41 8.32
CA GLY A 29 4.22 -17.35 7.51
C GLY A 29 3.21 -16.57 6.67
N ILE A 30 3.70 -15.78 5.72
CA ILE A 30 2.85 -14.91 4.89
C ILE A 30 2.02 -15.66 3.85
N ASN A 31 2.43 -16.89 3.50
CA ASN A 31 1.74 -17.69 2.47
C ASN A 31 0.33 -18.10 2.92
N GLY A 32 0.12 -18.34 4.22
CA GLY A 32 -1.21 -18.62 4.78
C GLY A 32 -2.21 -17.47 4.62
N ARG A 33 -1.72 -16.24 4.41
CA ARG A 33 -2.56 -15.04 4.21
C ARG A 33 -2.75 -14.65 2.75
N TYR A 34 -2.24 -15.45 1.80
CA TYR A 34 -2.39 -15.12 0.38
C TYR A 34 -3.86 -15.09 -0.07
N HIS A 35 -4.70 -15.99 0.46
CA HIS A 35 -6.13 -16.02 0.15
C HIS A 35 -6.85 -14.72 0.57
N GLU A 36 -6.56 -14.24 1.78
CA GLU A 36 -7.08 -12.97 2.30
C GLU A 36 -6.65 -11.80 1.42
N PHE A 37 -5.36 -11.75 1.06
CA PHE A 37 -4.84 -10.75 0.13
C PHE A 37 -5.57 -10.79 -1.23
N ALA A 38 -5.71 -11.98 -1.84
CA ALA A 38 -6.30 -12.12 -3.16
C ALA A 38 -7.78 -11.72 -3.15
N THR A 39 -8.50 -12.04 -2.08
CA THR A 39 -9.90 -11.64 -1.89
C THR A 39 -10.00 -10.12 -1.77
N ALA A 40 -9.24 -9.51 -0.86
CA ALA A 40 -9.22 -8.05 -0.68
C ALA A 40 -8.82 -7.30 -1.96
N HIS A 41 -7.82 -7.81 -2.69
CA HIS A 41 -7.41 -7.25 -3.98
C HIS A 41 -8.53 -7.37 -5.04
N SER A 42 -9.19 -8.53 -5.12
CA SER A 42 -10.30 -8.74 -6.05
C SER A 42 -11.47 -7.80 -5.76
N ASP A 43 -11.83 -7.63 -4.49
CA ASP A 43 -12.95 -6.79 -4.10
C ASP A 43 -12.66 -5.30 -4.35
N ALA A 44 -11.46 -4.83 -4.07
CA ALA A 44 -11.04 -3.48 -4.42
C ALA A 44 -11.10 -3.22 -5.95
N MET A 45 -10.69 -4.20 -6.76
CA MET A 45 -10.77 -4.10 -8.22
C MET A 45 -12.22 -4.10 -8.73
N LYS A 46 -13.09 -4.93 -8.13
CA LYS A 46 -14.53 -4.94 -8.45
C LYS A 46 -15.19 -3.61 -8.11
N GLU A 47 -14.89 -3.04 -6.93
CA GLU A 47 -15.40 -1.72 -6.52
C GLU A 47 -14.99 -0.64 -7.52
N ALA A 48 -13.70 -0.58 -7.88
CA ALA A 48 -13.19 0.39 -8.84
C ALA A 48 -13.85 0.24 -10.23
N THR A 49 -14.06 -1.00 -10.67
CA THR A 49 -14.68 -1.29 -11.98
C THR A 49 -16.18 -0.99 -11.99
N ALA A 50 -16.89 -1.27 -10.90
CA ALA A 50 -18.31 -0.94 -10.75
C ALA A 50 -18.54 0.57 -10.91
N ARG A 51 -17.69 1.40 -10.28
CA ARG A 51 -17.78 2.86 -10.42
C ARG A 51 -17.58 3.36 -11.85
N ILE A 52 -16.78 2.67 -12.65
CA ILE A 52 -16.62 2.97 -14.07
C ILE A 52 -17.86 2.54 -14.86
N ALA A 53 -18.45 1.40 -14.52
CA ALA A 53 -19.68 0.91 -15.16
C ALA A 53 -20.88 1.83 -14.88
N ASP A 54 -20.96 2.39 -13.66
CA ASP A 54 -22.02 3.31 -13.22
C ASP A 54 -21.82 4.74 -13.74
N ALA A 55 -20.63 5.06 -14.27
CA ALA A 55 -20.35 6.37 -14.82
C ALA A 55 -21.13 6.58 -16.14
N PRO A 56 -21.69 7.78 -16.39
CA PRO A 56 -22.33 8.08 -17.67
C PRO A 56 -21.32 7.95 -18.81
N GLN A 57 -21.37 6.85 -19.57
CA GLN A 57 -20.33 6.51 -20.56
C GLN A 57 -20.23 7.51 -21.73
N GLN A 58 -21.20 8.41 -21.88
CA GLN A 58 -21.25 9.41 -22.96
C GLN A 58 -20.74 10.80 -22.55
N ASP A 59 -20.48 11.05 -21.26
CA ASP A 59 -19.95 12.35 -20.81
C ASP A 59 -18.46 12.27 -20.45
N LYS A 60 -17.63 12.87 -21.31
CA LYS A 60 -16.17 12.92 -21.14
C LYS A 60 -15.77 13.67 -19.86
N GLU A 61 -16.52 14.69 -19.47
CA GLU A 61 -16.24 15.45 -18.26
C GLU A 61 -16.44 14.59 -17.01
N SER A 62 -17.56 13.87 -16.94
CA SER A 62 -17.84 12.92 -15.86
C SER A 62 -16.76 11.84 -15.72
N LEU A 63 -16.25 11.30 -16.83
CA LEU A 63 -15.14 10.33 -16.81
C LEU A 63 -13.84 10.94 -16.26
N TYR A 64 -13.49 12.18 -16.64
CA TYR A 64 -12.33 12.86 -16.07
C TYR A 64 -12.50 13.16 -14.57
N ARG A 65 -13.69 13.59 -14.14
CA ARG A 65 -13.99 13.81 -12.72
C ARG A 65 -13.87 12.51 -11.92
N LEU A 66 -14.36 11.39 -12.45
CA LEU A 66 -14.21 10.08 -11.82
C LEU A 66 -12.72 9.67 -11.73
N ALA A 67 -11.95 9.83 -12.81
CA ALA A 67 -10.52 9.52 -12.80
C ALA A 67 -9.74 10.37 -11.77
N LEU A 68 -10.05 11.67 -11.68
CA LEU A 68 -9.50 12.56 -10.65
C LEU A 68 -9.86 12.07 -9.24
N GLN A 69 -11.13 11.75 -9.01
CA GLN A 69 -11.61 11.29 -7.72
C GLN A 69 -10.92 9.98 -7.29
N LEU A 70 -10.88 8.96 -8.17
CA LEU A 70 -10.20 7.69 -7.90
C LEU A 70 -8.72 7.90 -7.56
N SER A 71 -8.05 8.82 -8.27
CA SER A 71 -6.64 9.16 -8.04
C SER A 71 -6.42 9.81 -6.67
N LEU A 72 -7.28 10.76 -6.29
CA LEU A 72 -7.22 11.42 -4.98
C LEU A 72 -7.48 10.43 -3.84
N GLU A 73 -8.47 9.55 -4.00
CA GLU A 73 -8.76 8.52 -3.00
C GLU A 73 -7.62 7.50 -2.89
N ALA A 74 -7.02 7.07 -4.00
CA ALA A 74 -5.86 6.19 -3.98
C ALA A 74 -4.69 6.83 -3.21
N ASN A 75 -4.41 8.11 -3.45
CA ASN A 75 -3.39 8.85 -2.70
C ASN A 75 -3.72 8.98 -1.21
N ALA A 76 -4.98 9.24 -0.85
CA ALA A 76 -5.41 9.31 0.54
C ALA A 76 -5.24 7.96 1.27
N ARG A 77 -5.69 6.86 0.65
CA ARG A 77 -5.51 5.48 1.16
C ARG A 77 -4.03 5.14 1.33
N ARG A 78 -3.20 5.52 0.37
CA ARG A 78 -1.74 5.37 0.44
C ARG A 78 -1.13 6.08 1.64
N ILE A 79 -1.48 7.35 1.86
CA ILE A 79 -0.99 8.14 3.01
C ILE A 79 -1.43 7.51 4.33
N ALA A 80 -2.68 7.06 4.43
CA ALA A 80 -3.19 6.39 5.60
C ALA A 80 -2.44 5.07 5.90
N ALA A 81 -2.22 4.23 4.88
CA ALA A 81 -1.47 2.99 5.01
C ALA A 81 -0.02 3.24 5.46
N ALA A 82 0.67 4.19 4.83
CA ALA A 82 2.02 4.59 5.21
C ALA A 82 2.08 5.10 6.66
N ARG A 83 1.09 5.88 7.11
CA ARG A 83 1.02 6.32 8.52
C ARG A 83 0.87 5.15 9.48
N ILE A 84 -0.01 4.18 9.18
CA ILE A 84 -0.18 2.98 10.00
C ILE A 84 1.15 2.21 10.07
N LEU A 85 1.82 1.99 8.94
CA LEU A 85 3.09 1.26 8.92
C LEU A 85 4.20 1.99 9.68
N ASN A 86 4.26 3.32 9.58
CA ASN A 86 5.23 4.12 10.32
C ASN A 86 5.00 4.12 11.84
N MET A 87 3.81 3.73 12.34
CA MET A 87 3.60 3.55 13.79
C MET A 87 4.37 2.35 14.34
N PHE A 88 4.74 1.37 13.49
CA PHE A 88 5.44 0.15 13.88
C PHE A 88 6.94 0.21 13.58
N ILE A 89 7.38 1.18 12.78
CA ILE A 89 8.81 1.43 12.55
C ILE A 89 9.29 2.27 13.73
N GLU A 90 10.01 1.66 14.67
CA GLU A 90 10.67 2.39 15.74
C GLU A 90 11.48 3.56 15.14
N PRO A 91 11.34 4.79 15.64
CA PRO A 91 12.23 5.86 15.22
C PRO A 91 13.64 5.39 15.56
N LYS A 92 14.50 5.22 14.55
CA LYS A 92 15.92 4.93 14.74
C LYS A 92 16.41 5.87 15.83
N SER A 93 16.68 5.32 17.02
CA SER A 93 17.13 6.12 18.14
C SER A 93 18.33 6.94 17.68
N GLU A 94 18.43 8.19 18.12
CA GLU A 94 19.51 9.11 17.74
C GLU A 94 20.92 8.50 17.95
N LYS A 95 21.02 7.43 18.76
CA LYS A 95 22.21 6.62 19.00
C LYS A 95 22.78 5.89 17.76
N GLU A 96 22.01 5.67 16.70
CA GLU A 96 22.56 5.09 15.46
C GLU A 96 23.23 6.13 14.55
N LYS A 97 22.80 7.40 14.60
CA LYS A 97 23.43 8.49 13.82
C LYS A 97 24.83 8.83 14.34
N ASP A 98 25.09 8.65 15.64
CA ASP A 98 26.42 8.87 16.22
C ASP A 98 27.43 7.78 15.86
N LYS A 99 26.99 6.52 15.73
CA LYS A 99 27.88 5.42 15.31
C LYS A 99 28.29 5.49 13.84
N GLU A 100 27.49 6.14 12.99
CA GLU A 100 27.80 6.31 11.56
C GLU A 100 28.74 7.51 11.32
N LYS A 101 28.72 8.53 12.18
CA LYS A 101 29.75 9.59 12.20
C LYS A 101 31.09 9.11 12.75
N ALA A 102 31.09 8.34 13.85
CA ALA A 102 32.32 7.83 14.46
C ALA A 102 33.08 6.76 13.65
N LYS A 103 32.50 6.24 12.55
CA LYS A 103 33.18 5.32 11.61
C LYS A 103 33.75 6.02 10.38
N LYS A 104 33.52 7.32 10.24
CA LYS A 104 33.99 8.14 9.10
C LYS A 104 35.11 9.12 9.47
N ASP A 105 35.50 9.17 10.75
CA ASP A 105 36.67 9.87 11.27
C ASP A 105 37.78 8.88 11.63
#